data_AF-A0A8J7JEI6-F1
#
_entry.id   AF-A0A8J7JEI6-F1
#
_cell.length_a   1.000
_cell.length_b   1.000
_cell.length_c   1.000
_cell.angle_alpha   90.00
_cell.angle_beta   90.00
_cell.angle_gamma   90.00
#
_symmetry.space_group_name_H-M   'P 1'
#
loop_
_entity.id
_entity.type
_entity.pdbx_description
1 polymer ?
#
loop_
_entity_poly.entity_id
_entity_poly.type
_entity_poly.pdbx_seq_one_letter_code
_entity_poly.pdbx_strand_id
1 'polypeptide(L)'
;MEYATRQCSRVALFLLKRGKAVGWLAQSAGAAVPGFHLLELPLSEAPLFARAAEHRSCLLGFGGSPEIARVRDVLGGGGPDEILVVPLVIRGSTVALLVLQGPPGVLGPKALELHRLMEKAALAFEILILKSKILMT
;
A
#
# COMPACT_ATOMS: atom_id res chain seq x y z
N MET A 1 -7.52 7.52 0.00
CA MET A 1 -6.26 8.07 -0.52
C MET A 1 -5.99 9.48 0.00
N GLU A 2 -6.98 10.39 -0.01
CA GLU A 2 -6.78 11.80 0.38
C GLU A 2 -6.12 12.02 1.75
N TYR A 3 -6.44 11.21 2.76
CA TYR A 3 -5.77 11.30 4.06
C TYR A 3 -4.29 10.90 3.99
N ALA A 4 -3.96 9.77 3.36
CA ALA A 4 -2.59 9.28 3.26
C ALA A 4 -1.70 10.26 2.47
N THR A 5 -2.27 10.92 1.46
CA THR A 5 -1.56 11.89 0.63
C THR A 5 -1.31 13.23 1.32
N ARG A 6 -2.06 13.56 2.39
CA ARG A 6 -1.71 14.67 3.29
C ARG A 6 -0.54 14.32 4.22
N GLN A 7 -0.34 13.03 4.49
CA GLN A 7 0.66 12.52 5.42
C GLN A 7 2.02 12.27 4.75
N CYS A 8 2.02 11.91 3.46
CA CYS A 8 3.22 11.69 2.65
C CYS A 8 3.01 12.16 1.20
N SER A 9 4.06 12.73 0.63
CA SER A 9 4.08 13.22 -0.73
C SER A 9 3.94 12.11 -1.79
N ARG A 10 4.31 10.86 -1.45
CA ARG A 10 4.27 9.71 -2.36
C ARG A 10 3.51 8.57 -1.71
N VAL A 11 2.39 8.18 -2.33
CA VAL A 11 1.51 7.12 -1.84
C VAL A 11 1.03 6.28 -3.01
N ALA A 12 1.05 4.97 -2.85
CA ALA A 12 0.56 3.98 -3.79
C ALA A 12 -0.39 3.01 -3.10
N LEU A 13 -1.32 2.46 -3.87
CA LEU A 13 -2.21 1.40 -3.47
C LEU A 13 -2.08 0.26 -4.47
N PHE A 14 -1.69 -0.91 -3.96
CA PHE A 14 -1.58 -2.13 -4.72
C PHE A 14 -2.72 -3.07 -4.36
N LEU A 15 -3.27 -3.77 -5.35
CA LEU A 15 -4.19 -4.90 -5.14
C LEU A 15 -3.40 -6.20 -5.17
N LEU A 16 -3.71 -7.12 -4.25
CA LEU A 16 -3.11 -8.45 -4.25
C LEU A 16 -3.94 -9.38 -5.14
N LYS A 17 -3.31 -9.91 -6.19
CA LYS A 17 -3.96 -10.81 -7.15
C LYS A 17 -2.98 -11.90 -7.59
N ARG A 18 -3.34 -13.17 -7.36
CA ARG A 18 -2.59 -14.34 -7.85
C ARG A 18 -1.08 -14.29 -7.52
N GLY A 19 -0.74 -13.95 -6.27
CA GLY A 19 0.65 -13.89 -5.81
C GLY A 19 1.45 -12.65 -6.27
N LYS A 20 0.77 -11.64 -6.82
CA LYS A 20 1.37 -10.37 -7.24
C LYS A 20 0.69 -9.19 -6.54
N ALA A 21 1.46 -8.13 -6.31
CA ALA A 21 0.95 -6.80 -6.01
C ALA A 21 0.85 -6.01 -7.33
N VAL A 22 -0.37 -5.67 -7.73
CA VAL A 22 -0.66 -4.94 -8.97
C VAL A 22 -1.04 -3.51 -8.62
N GLY A 23 -0.42 -2.53 -9.28
CA GLY A 23 -0.72 -1.13 -9.07
C GLY A 23 -2.20 -0.83 -9.32
N TRP A 24 -2.83 -0.05 -8.45
CA TRP A 24 -4.20 0.39 -8.63
C TRP A 24 -4.28 1.91 -8.72
N LEU A 25 -3.82 2.60 -7.68
CA LEU A 25 -3.81 4.06 -7.62
C LEU A 25 -2.49 4.52 -7.03
N ALA A 26 -1.94 5.61 -7.53
CA ALA A 26 -0.80 6.26 -6.92
C ALA A 26 -0.89 7.77 -7.07
N GLN A 27 -0.33 8.47 -6.08
CA GLN A 27 -0.19 9.91 -6.07
C GLN A 27 1.24 10.28 -5.67
N SER A 28 1.83 11.23 -6.39
CA SER A 28 3.14 11.82 -6.11
C SER A 28 3.03 13.34 -6.18
N ALA A 29 3.49 14.02 -5.14
CA ALA A 29 3.42 15.48 -4.98
C ALA A 29 2.02 16.07 -5.24
N GLY A 30 0.96 15.35 -4.82
CA GLY A 30 -0.43 15.79 -5.01
C GLY A 30 -1.03 15.46 -6.38
N ALA A 31 -0.24 14.95 -7.33
CA ALA A 31 -0.71 14.57 -8.66
C ALA A 31 -0.83 13.05 -8.80
N ALA A 32 -1.86 12.56 -9.49
CA ALA A 32 -1.98 11.14 -9.82
C ALA A 32 -0.79 10.71 -10.70
N VAL A 33 -0.26 9.51 -10.45
CA VAL A 33 0.85 8.95 -11.25
C VAL A 33 0.26 8.20 -12.45
N PRO A 34 0.42 8.70 -13.69
CA PRO A 34 -0.12 8.04 -14.88
C PRO A 34 0.54 6.68 -15.10
N GLY A 35 -0.23 5.71 -15.60
CA GLY A 35 0.31 4.37 -15.91
C GLY A 35 0.67 3.51 -14.69
N PHE A 36 0.43 3.97 -13.45
CA PHE A 36 0.76 3.18 -12.26
C PHE A 36 0.11 1.78 -12.23
N HIS A 37 -1.06 1.63 -12.86
CA HIS A 37 -1.76 0.36 -12.98
C HIS A 37 -1.01 -0.70 -13.80
N LEU A 38 0.04 -0.31 -14.54
CA LEU A 38 0.90 -1.22 -15.31
C LEU A 38 2.00 -1.82 -14.43
N LEU A 39 2.24 -1.29 -13.23
CA LEU A 39 3.24 -1.82 -12.31
C LEU A 39 2.73 -3.12 -11.69
N GLU A 40 3.46 -4.21 -11.93
CA GLU A 40 3.27 -5.49 -11.26
C GLU A 40 4.52 -5.90 -10.50
N LEU A 41 4.34 -6.32 -9.25
CA LEU A 41 5.40 -6.84 -8.39
C LEU A 41 5.04 -8.27 -7.98
N PRO A 42 5.74 -9.29 -8.49
CA PRO A 42 5.63 -10.64 -7.95
C PRO A 42 6.03 -10.64 -6.47
N LEU A 43 5.19 -11.21 -5.59
CA LEU A 43 5.50 -11.23 -4.15
C LEU A 43 6.76 -12.08 -3.86
N SER A 44 7.06 -13.06 -4.71
CA SER A 44 8.31 -13.84 -4.66
C SER A 44 9.57 -13.00 -4.88
N GLU A 45 9.45 -11.83 -5.52
CA GLU A 45 10.55 -10.89 -5.78
C GLU A 45 10.48 -9.64 -4.89
N ALA A 46 9.46 -9.53 -4.03
CA ALA A 46 9.20 -8.35 -3.21
C ALA A 46 9.02 -8.76 -1.73
N PRO A 47 10.11 -9.16 -1.03
CA PRO A 47 10.03 -9.77 0.30
C PRO A 47 9.38 -8.86 1.34
N LEU A 48 9.58 -7.54 1.27
CA LEU A 48 8.91 -6.60 2.17
C LEU A 48 7.37 -6.65 1.99
N PHE A 49 6.91 -6.70 0.74
CA PHE A 49 5.50 -6.75 0.39
C PHE A 49 4.89 -8.10 0.76
N ALA A 50 5.61 -9.19 0.49
CA ALA A 50 5.20 -10.54 0.86
C ALA A 50 5.01 -10.67 2.38
N ARG A 51 6.02 -10.26 3.17
CA ARG A 51 5.96 -10.32 4.63
C ARG A 51 4.83 -9.45 5.20
N ALA A 52 4.62 -8.25 4.66
CA ALA A 52 3.52 -7.38 5.12
C ALA A 52 2.15 -8.03 4.84
N ALA A 53 2.01 -8.67 3.68
CA ALA A 53 0.79 -9.38 3.31
C ALA A 53 0.56 -10.63 4.15
N GLU A 54 1.59 -11.44 4.38
CA GLU A 54 1.54 -12.70 5.13
C GLU A 54 1.30 -12.47 6.61
N HIS A 55 2.09 -11.59 7.23
CA HIS A 55 1.98 -11.29 8.66
C HIS A 55 0.86 -10.29 8.99
N ARG A 56 0.25 -9.69 7.96
CA ARG A 56 -0.86 -8.73 8.11
C ARG A 56 -0.48 -7.56 9.02
N SER A 57 0.80 -7.19 8.99
CA SER A 57 1.39 -6.17 9.85
C SER A 57 2.04 -5.08 9.02
N CYS A 58 2.11 -3.88 9.60
CA CYS A 58 2.79 -2.77 8.97
C CYS A 58 4.30 -3.04 8.99
N LEU A 59 4.94 -2.96 7.82
CA LEU A 59 6.38 -3.15 7.70
C LEU A 59 7.05 -1.91 7.14
N LEU A 60 8.14 -1.52 7.81
CA LEU A 60 9.01 -0.44 7.41
C LEU A 60 10.23 -1.03 6.68
N GLY A 61 10.56 -0.44 5.54
CA GLY A 61 11.74 -0.79 4.76
C GLY A 61 12.58 0.44 4.47
N PHE A 62 13.86 0.22 4.23
CA PHE A 62 14.81 1.26 3.86
C PHE A 62 15.37 0.96 2.47
N GLY A 63 15.67 2.01 1.71
CA GLY A 63 16.17 1.90 0.34
C GLY A 63 17.36 0.94 0.18
N GLY A 64 17.42 0.27 -0.97
CA GLY A 64 18.52 -0.63 -1.34
C GLY A 64 18.07 -1.92 -2.02
N SER A 65 16.83 -2.37 -1.77
CA SER A 65 16.30 -3.55 -2.44
C SER A 65 15.65 -3.23 -3.80
N PRO A 66 15.70 -4.16 -4.78
CA PRO A 66 15.17 -3.93 -6.13
C PRO A 66 13.68 -3.56 -6.15
N GLU A 67 12.87 -4.14 -5.27
CA GLU A 67 11.43 -3.86 -5.19
C GLU A 67 11.14 -2.44 -4.71
N ILE A 68 11.91 -1.93 -3.74
CA ILE A 68 11.77 -0.54 -3.26
C ILE A 68 12.23 0.43 -4.34
N ALA A 69 13.31 0.10 -5.05
CA ALA A 69 13.79 0.90 -6.18
C ALA A 69 12.75 0.99 -7.31
N ARG A 70 12.13 -0.14 -7.71
CA ARG A 70 11.07 -0.14 -8.73
C ARG A 70 9.89 0.75 -8.34
N VAL A 71 9.44 0.66 -7.09
CA VAL A 71 8.32 1.50 -6.58
C VAL A 71 8.72 2.98 -6.58
N ARG A 72 9.94 3.29 -6.10
CA ARG A 72 10.47 4.66 -6.09
C ARG A 72 10.50 5.27 -7.47
N ASP A 73 11.03 4.55 -8.45
CA ASP A 73 11.25 5.07 -9.79
C ASP A 73 9.90 5.39 -10.46
N VAL A 74 8.88 4.57 -10.22
CA VAL A 74 7.51 4.83 -10.70
C VAL A 74 6.85 5.99 -9.94
N LEU A 75 7.10 6.15 -8.64
CA LEU A 75 6.54 7.23 -7.82
C LEU A 75 7.26 8.59 -7.96
N GLY A 76 8.16 8.73 -8.93
CA GLY A 76 8.81 10.01 -9.26
C GLY A 76 10.25 10.16 -8.77
N GLY A 77 10.88 9.09 -8.27
CA GLY A 77 12.33 8.97 -8.12
C GLY A 77 13.02 9.84 -7.05
N GLY A 78 14.30 9.56 -6.78
CA GLY A 78 15.19 10.43 -6.00
C GLY A 78 15.14 10.27 -4.47
N GLY A 79 16.32 10.38 -3.84
CA GLY A 79 16.55 10.36 -2.39
C GLY A 79 16.76 8.96 -1.79
N PRO A 80 17.41 8.85 -0.61
CA PRO A 80 17.27 7.68 0.24
C PRO A 80 15.83 7.68 0.76
N ASP A 81 15.07 6.67 0.38
CA ASP A 81 13.67 6.59 0.76
C ASP A 81 13.45 5.49 1.79
N GLU A 82 12.66 5.84 2.80
CA GLU A 82 11.96 4.90 3.64
C GLU A 82 10.65 4.54 2.95
N ILE A 83 10.24 3.28 3.07
CA ILE A 83 8.97 2.77 2.57
C ILE A 83 8.19 2.15 3.71
N LEU A 84 6.90 2.43 3.77
CA LEU A 84 5.98 1.82 4.72
C LEU A 84 4.92 1.07 3.95
N VAL A 85 4.82 -0.22 4.21
CA VAL A 85 3.80 -1.11 3.62
C VAL A 85 2.75 -1.41 4.70
N VAL A 86 1.51 -1.02 4.43
CA VAL A 86 0.37 -1.13 5.35
C VAL A 86 -0.71 -2.01 4.68
N PRO A 87 -0.97 -3.22 5.20
CA PRO A 87 -1.92 -4.13 4.59
C PRO A 87 -3.38 -3.71 4.84
N LEU A 88 -4.22 -3.87 3.82
CA LEU A 88 -5.68 -3.89 3.96
C LEU A 88 -6.13 -5.34 4.14
N VAL A 89 -6.62 -5.66 5.34
CA VAL A 89 -7.06 -7.01 5.67
C VAL A 89 -8.59 -7.04 5.73
N ILE A 90 -9.22 -7.83 4.87
CA ILE A 90 -10.67 -8.05 4.87
C ILE A 90 -10.91 -9.51 5.22
N ARG A 91 -11.70 -9.78 6.27
CA ARG A 91 -12.03 -11.15 6.70
C ARG A 91 -10.81 -12.07 6.82
N GLY A 92 -9.72 -11.53 7.40
CA GLY A 92 -8.47 -12.27 7.60
C GLY A 92 -7.60 -12.46 6.35
N SER A 93 -7.96 -11.91 5.20
CA SER A 93 -7.14 -11.95 3.99
C SER A 93 -6.62 -10.57 3.62
N THR A 94 -5.31 -10.45 3.34
CA THR A 94 -4.75 -9.21 2.80
C THR A 94 -5.19 -9.07 1.34
N VAL A 95 -5.96 -8.04 1.03
CA VAL A 95 -6.51 -7.80 -0.32
C VAL A 95 -5.80 -6.67 -1.05
N ALA A 96 -5.17 -5.77 -0.31
CA ALA A 96 -4.45 -4.63 -0.85
C ALA A 96 -3.30 -4.23 0.07
N LEU A 97 -2.33 -3.50 -0.47
CA LEU A 97 -1.22 -2.91 0.28
C LEU A 97 -1.20 -1.41 -0.01
N LEU A 98 -1.37 -0.59 1.04
CA LEU A 98 -1.08 0.82 0.99
C LEU A 98 0.41 1.02 1.21
N VAL A 99 1.06 1.69 0.28
CA VAL A 99 2.50 1.91 0.27
C VAL A 99 2.74 3.41 0.35
N LEU A 100 3.52 3.83 1.33
CA LEU A 100 3.95 5.21 1.49
C LEU A 100 5.45 5.28 1.33
N GLN A 101 5.94 6.35 0.73
CA GLN A 101 7.35 6.58 0.53
C GLN A 101 7.70 8.00 0.95
N GLY A 102 8.82 8.15 1.63
CA GLY A 102 9.27 9.45 2.13
C GLY A 102 10.68 9.42 2.70
N PRO A 103 11.15 10.58 3.20
CA PRO A 103 12.47 10.69 3.80
C PRO A 103 12.64 9.75 5.01
N PRO A 104 13.88 9.35 5.35
CA PRO A 104 14.14 8.48 6.48
C PRO A 104 13.64 9.08 7.80
N GLY A 105 12.98 8.26 8.62
CA GLY A 105 12.48 8.63 9.95
C GLY A 105 11.11 9.31 9.95
N VAL A 106 10.50 9.52 8.78
CA VAL A 106 9.18 10.16 8.66
C VAL A 106 8.04 9.15 8.76
N LEU A 107 8.22 7.92 8.25
CA LEU A 107 7.13 6.97 8.08
C LEU A 107 6.90 6.10 9.33
N GLY A 108 7.97 5.74 10.05
CA GLY A 108 7.88 4.91 11.26
C GLY A 108 6.84 5.41 12.29
N PRO A 109 6.89 6.69 12.72
CA PRO A 109 5.91 7.24 13.66
C PRO A 109 4.46 7.22 13.18
N LYS A 110 4.23 7.21 11.86
CA LYS A 110 2.89 7.21 11.23
C LYS A 110 2.29 5.80 11.12
N ALA A 111 3.07 4.74 11.32
CA ALA A 111 2.65 3.37 11.07
C ALA A 111 1.38 2.98 11.85
N LEU A 112 1.29 3.34 13.14
CA LEU A 112 0.12 3.01 13.97
C LEU A 112 -1.15 3.75 13.50
N GLU A 113 -1.02 5.03 13.14
CA GLU A 113 -2.13 5.84 12.65
C GLU A 113 -2.65 5.30 11.31
N LEU A 114 -1.74 4.97 10.40
CA LEU A 114 -2.07 4.40 9.09
C LEU A 114 -2.65 2.99 9.21
N HIS A 115 -2.16 2.17 10.16
CA HIS A 115 -2.76 0.88 10.45
C HIS A 115 -4.25 1.03 10.84
N ARG A 116 -4.54 1.93 11.78
CA ARG A 116 -5.92 2.23 12.22
C ARG A 116 -6.80 2.76 11.09
N LEU A 117 -6.24 3.54 10.17
CA LEU A 117 -6.95 3.97 8.97
C LEU A 117 -7.34 2.77 8.10
N MET A 118 -6.42 1.82 7.91
CA MET A 118 -6.67 0.62 7.11
C MET A 118 -7.68 -0.31 7.79
N GLU A 119 -7.67 -0.43 9.12
CA GLU A 119 -8.72 -1.16 9.87
C GLU A 119 -10.11 -0.56 9.65
N LYS A 120 -10.24 0.77 9.68
CA LYS A 120 -11.50 1.46 9.39
C LYS A 120 -11.96 1.24 7.96
N ALA A 121 -11.03 1.29 7.00
CA ALA A 121 -11.32 1.00 5.60
C ALA A 121 -11.79 -0.46 5.42
N ALA A 122 -11.15 -1.41 6.09
CA ALA A 122 -11.54 -2.81 6.09
C ALA A 122 -12.97 -3.00 6.60
N LEU A 123 -13.31 -2.40 7.75
CA LEU A 123 -14.67 -2.45 8.31
C LEU A 123 -15.71 -1.89 7.33
N ALA A 124 -15.42 -0.76 6.69
CA ALA A 124 -16.30 -0.17 5.70
C ALA A 124 -16.53 -1.13 4.51
N PHE A 125 -15.47 -1.77 4.00
CA PHE A 125 -15.60 -2.77 2.95
C PHE A 125 -16.39 -4.01 3.40
N GLU A 126 -16.20 -4.48 4.63
CA GLU A 126 -16.95 -5.62 5.16
C GLU A 126 -18.45 -5.34 5.22
N ILE A 127 -18.84 -4.13 5.67
CA ILE A 127 -20.23 -3.66 5.66
C ILE A 127 -20.77 -3.61 4.23
N LEU A 128 -20.01 -3.04 3.28
CA LEU A 128 -20.43 -2.96 1.88
C LEU A 128 -20.62 -4.34 1.24
N ILE A 129 -19.72 -5.28 1.52
CA ILE A 129 -19.82 -6.66 1.03
C ILE A 129 -21.07 -7.34 1.61
N LEU A 130 -21.35 -7.15 2.90
CA LEU A 130 -22.55 -7.70 3.54
C LEU A 130 -23.83 -7.11 2.91
N LYS A 131 -23.87 -5.78 2.75
CA LYS A 131 -25.00 -5.09 2.11
C LYS A 131 -25.23 -5.60 0.68
N SER A 132 -24.17 -5.75 -0.11
CA SER A 132 -24.27 -6.27 -1.49
C SER A 132 -24.85 -7.69 -1.53
N LYS A 133 -24.53 -8.54 -0.54
CA LYS A 133 -25.08 -9.90 -0.47
C LYS A 133 -26.56 -9.90 -0.11
N ILE A 134 -27.00 -8.99 0.76
CA ILE A 134 -28.41 -8.86 1.18
C ILE A 134 -29.28 -8.29 0.06
N LEU A 135 -28.78 -7.34 -0.73
CA LEU A 135 -29.53 -6.74 -1.84
C LEU A 135 -29.59 -7.61 -3.11
N MET A 136 -28.79 -8.68 -3.20
CA MET A 136 -28.80 -9.62 -4.33
C MET A 136 -29.74 -10.83 -4.12
N THR A 137 -30.48 -10.85 -3.01
CA THR A 137 -31.68 -11.68 -2.78
C THR A 137 -32.92 -10.85 -2.96
#